data_AF-A0A1B8Q5W3-F1
#
_entry.id   AF-A0A1B8Q5W3-F1
#
_cell.length_a   1.000
_cell.length_b   1.000
_cell.length_c   1.000
_cell.angle_alpha   90.00
_cell.angle_beta   90.00
_cell.angle_gamma   90.00
#
_symmetry.space_group_name_H-M   'P 1'
#
loop_
_entity.id
_entity.type
_entity.pdbx_description
1 polymer ?
#
loop_
_entity_poly.entity_id
_entity_poly.type
_entity_poly.pdbx_seq_one_letter_code
_entity_poly.pdbx_strand_id
1 'polypeptide(L)'
;MKKFFLALTALFLINNAHAYEIKNICAKYMTNYSWSKSYQVQTQIYTGQELNQATGNPFFGNYDMFSHYAVIWWDRGQASIIKINDIYVAGGMLFNTNGIDQNGRQWQISDNSYGFCY
;
A
#
# COMPACT_ATOMS: atom_id res chain seq x y z
N MET A 1 16.30 39.70 19.01
CA MET A 1 15.09 39.41 18.20
C MET A 1 15.34 38.49 17.00
N LYS A 2 16.50 38.57 16.30
CA LYS A 2 16.80 37.65 15.17
C LYS A 2 16.95 36.16 15.53
N LYS A 3 17.44 35.85 16.75
CA LYS A 3 17.62 34.46 17.22
C LYS A 3 16.31 33.70 17.46
N PHE A 4 15.21 34.42 17.73
CA PHE A 4 13.89 33.83 17.91
C PHE A 4 13.22 33.45 16.57
N PHE A 5 13.50 34.21 15.51
CA PHE A 5 12.98 33.91 14.17
C PHE A 5 13.56 32.61 13.59
N LEU A 6 14.82 32.29 13.88
CA LEU A 6 15.47 31.04 13.46
C LEU A 6 14.93 29.79 14.18
N ALA A 7 14.45 29.94 15.43
CA ALA A 7 13.84 28.84 16.16
C ALA A 7 12.42 28.52 15.64
N LEU A 8 11.69 29.54 15.20
CA LEU A 8 10.32 29.39 14.70
C LEU A 8 10.26 28.75 13.31
N THR A 9 11.24 29.01 12.44
CA THR A 9 11.33 28.36 11.12
C THR A 9 11.78 26.89 11.19
N ALA A 10 12.53 26.49 12.23
CA ALA A 10 12.94 25.10 12.43
C ALA A 10 11.75 24.18 12.83
N LEU A 11 10.74 24.73 13.52
CA LEU A 11 9.54 24.00 13.94
C LEU A 11 8.59 23.62 12.79
N PHE A 12 8.71 24.27 11.62
CA PHE A 12 7.90 23.93 10.44
C PHE A 12 8.48 22.81 9.57
N LEU A 13 9.67 22.30 9.91
CA LEU A 13 10.32 21.19 9.20
C LEU A 13 10.08 19.82 9.89
N ILE A 14 8.92 19.65 10.53
CA ILE A 14 8.42 18.32 10.89
C ILE A 14 8.07 17.57 9.61
N ASN A 15 9.09 16.93 9.03
CA ASN A 15 8.92 15.92 8.00
C ASN A 15 8.06 14.81 8.59
N ASN A 16 6.86 14.62 8.02
CA ASN A 16 6.08 13.43 8.30
C ASN A 16 6.82 12.24 7.67
N ALA A 17 7.63 11.56 8.46
CA ALA A 17 8.25 10.31 8.06
C ALA A 17 7.14 9.24 8.07
N HIS A 18 6.63 8.92 6.88
CA HIS A 18 5.70 7.80 6.70
C HIS A 18 6.51 6.53 6.44
N ALA A 19 6.20 5.49 7.19
CA ALA A 19 6.90 4.21 7.11
C ALA A 19 5.97 3.20 6.44
N TYR A 20 5.92 3.23 5.11
CA TYR A 20 5.28 2.14 4.36
C TYR A 20 6.24 0.96 4.24
N GLU A 21 5.69 -0.24 4.26
CA GLU A 21 6.47 -1.46 4.10
C GLU A 21 6.63 -1.77 2.61
N ILE A 22 7.85 -2.13 2.17
CA ILE A 22 8.10 -2.60 0.81
C ILE A 22 8.23 -4.12 0.84
N LYS A 23 7.43 -4.84 0.03
CA LYS A 23 7.47 -6.30 -0.06
C LYS A 23 7.54 -6.76 -1.50
N ASN A 24 8.29 -7.83 -1.75
CA ASN A 24 8.18 -8.57 -3.00
C ASN A 24 7.11 -9.64 -2.83
N ILE A 25 6.08 -9.61 -3.66
CA ILE A 25 4.91 -10.49 -3.57
C ILE A 25 4.66 -11.23 -4.88
N CYS A 26 3.92 -12.31 -4.76
CA CYS A 26 3.22 -12.98 -5.83
C CYS A 26 1.78 -12.46 -5.86
N ALA A 27 1.40 -11.80 -6.95
CA ALA A 27 0.06 -11.26 -7.12
C ALA A 27 -0.64 -11.94 -8.30
N LYS A 28 -1.91 -12.32 -8.11
CA LYS A 28 -2.81 -12.74 -9.18
C LYS A 28 -4.17 -12.12 -8.98
N TYR A 29 -4.89 -11.92 -10.07
CA TYR A 29 -6.20 -11.30 -10.04
C TYR A 29 -7.24 -12.18 -10.71
N MET A 30 -8.48 -12.05 -10.27
CA MET A 30 -9.59 -12.80 -10.84
C MET A 30 -9.95 -12.21 -12.21
N THR A 31 -9.98 -13.07 -13.23
CA THR A 31 -10.59 -12.79 -14.54
C THR A 31 -12.01 -13.32 -14.54
N ASN A 32 -12.75 -13.15 -15.65
CA ASN A 32 -14.16 -13.55 -15.75
C ASN A 32 -14.42 -15.02 -15.34
N TYR A 33 -13.46 -15.93 -15.52
CA TYR A 33 -13.66 -17.37 -15.29
C TYR A 33 -12.56 -18.04 -14.46
N SER A 34 -11.41 -17.40 -14.23
CA SER A 34 -10.29 -18.00 -13.52
C SER A 34 -9.30 -16.97 -12.99
N TRP A 35 -8.43 -17.40 -12.08
CA TRP A 35 -7.27 -16.60 -11.69
C TRP A 35 -6.32 -16.39 -12.88
N SER A 36 -5.77 -15.18 -12.96
CA SER A 36 -4.65 -14.90 -13.85
C SER A 36 -3.44 -15.77 -13.47
N LYS A 37 -2.43 -15.79 -14.35
CA LYS A 37 -1.09 -16.21 -13.93
C LYS A 37 -0.62 -15.35 -12.74
N SER A 38 0.28 -15.93 -11.95
CA SER A 38 0.91 -15.28 -10.80
C SER A 38 2.06 -14.39 -11.28
N TYR A 39 2.13 -13.16 -10.79
CA TYR A 39 3.14 -12.16 -11.17
C TYR A 39 4.02 -11.82 -9.96
N GLN A 40 5.34 -11.86 -10.16
CA GLN A 40 6.30 -11.32 -9.20
C GLN A 40 6.33 -9.80 -9.32
N VAL A 41 5.92 -9.11 -8.28
CA VAL A 41 5.87 -7.65 -8.23
C VAL A 41 6.34 -7.15 -6.89
N GLN A 42 6.90 -5.94 -6.89
CA GLN A 42 7.13 -5.19 -5.66
C GLN A 42 5.87 -4.41 -5.32
N THR A 43 5.47 -4.46 -4.05
CA THR A 43 4.33 -3.73 -3.52
C THR A 43 4.75 -2.87 -2.34
N GLN A 44 4.00 -1.79 -2.12
CA GLN A 44 4.10 -0.93 -0.95
C GLN A 44 2.84 -1.13 -0.12
N ILE A 45 2.98 -1.51 1.15
CA ILE A 45 1.86 -1.67 2.06
C ILE A 45 1.68 -0.38 2.85
N TYR A 46 0.50 0.21 2.71
CA TYR A 46 0.09 1.42 3.41
C TYR A 46 -1.06 1.11 4.36
N THR A 47 -1.10 1.77 5.49
CA THR A 47 -2.37 1.99 6.21
C THR A 47 -3.27 2.92 5.39
N GLY A 48 -4.59 2.83 5.58
CA GLY A 48 -5.51 3.75 4.91
C GLY A 48 -5.25 5.21 5.25
N GLN A 49 -4.77 5.49 6.47
CA GLN A 49 -4.35 6.84 6.87
C GLN A 49 -3.17 7.36 6.03
N GLU A 50 -2.11 6.56 5.87
CA GLU A 50 -0.95 6.95 5.07
C GLU A 50 -1.33 7.16 3.60
N LEU A 51 -2.20 6.31 3.07
CA LEU A 51 -2.66 6.43 1.68
C LEU A 51 -3.56 7.65 1.45
N ASN A 52 -4.46 7.94 2.40
CA ASN A 52 -5.26 9.18 2.42
C ASN A 52 -4.38 10.43 2.46
N GLN A 53 -3.33 10.41 3.28
CA GLN A 53 -2.33 11.49 3.33
C GLN A 53 -1.57 11.63 2.01
N ALA A 54 -1.07 10.52 1.45
CA ALA A 54 -0.33 10.51 0.19
C ALA A 54 -1.17 10.99 -1.01
N THR A 55 -2.48 10.78 -0.96
CA THR A 55 -3.43 11.25 -2.00
C THR A 55 -3.99 12.65 -1.72
N GLY A 56 -3.51 13.33 -0.69
CA GLY A 56 -3.83 14.73 -0.40
C GLY A 56 -5.08 14.98 0.44
N ASN A 57 -5.72 13.94 0.99
CA ASN A 57 -6.87 14.09 1.88
C ASN A 57 -6.74 13.24 3.16
N PRO A 58 -5.98 13.73 4.16
CA PRO A 58 -5.68 12.98 5.39
C PRO A 58 -6.88 12.56 6.24
N PHE A 59 -7.98 13.32 6.21
CA PHE A 59 -9.09 13.15 7.16
C PHE A 59 -10.41 12.69 6.51
N PHE A 60 -10.60 12.96 5.22
CA PHE A 60 -11.82 12.65 4.47
C PHE A 60 -11.53 11.91 3.16
N GLY A 61 -10.44 11.15 3.13
CA GLY A 61 -10.04 10.41 1.94
C GLY A 61 -10.89 9.15 1.70
N ASN A 62 -10.64 8.52 0.55
CA ASN A 62 -11.44 7.38 0.07
C ASN A 62 -10.99 6.03 0.66
N TYR A 63 -9.96 6.03 1.51
CA TYR A 63 -9.41 4.83 2.12
C TYR A 63 -9.82 4.72 3.58
N ASP A 64 -10.20 3.52 3.99
CA ASP A 64 -10.57 3.20 5.37
C ASP A 64 -9.32 3.25 6.25
N MET A 65 -9.30 4.18 7.20
CA MET A 65 -8.13 4.49 8.01
C MET A 65 -7.57 3.29 8.79
N PHE A 66 -8.39 2.29 9.11
CA PHE A 66 -7.97 1.11 9.87
C PHE A 66 -7.61 -0.09 8.98
N SER A 67 -7.82 0.03 7.67
CA SER A 67 -7.49 -1.02 6.71
C SER A 67 -6.06 -0.87 6.18
N HIS A 68 -5.52 -1.96 5.64
CA HIS A 68 -4.25 -1.98 4.93
C HIS A 68 -4.46 -2.11 3.43
N TYR A 69 -3.55 -1.52 2.67
CA TYR A 69 -3.63 -1.42 1.23
C TYR A 69 -2.29 -1.83 0.61
N ALA A 70 -2.32 -2.80 -0.30
CA ALA A 70 -1.18 -3.14 -1.13
C ALA A 70 -1.22 -2.30 -2.42
N VAL A 71 -0.21 -1.47 -2.62
CA VAL A 71 -0.07 -0.62 -3.81
C VAL A 71 1.01 -1.20 -4.71
N ILE A 72 0.57 -1.72 -5.87
CA ILE A 72 1.45 -2.20 -6.91
C ILE A 72 1.57 -1.12 -7.97
N TRP A 73 2.76 -0.58 -8.14
CA TRP A 73 3.08 0.41 -9.18
C TRP A 73 3.45 -0.29 -10.49
N TRP A 74 2.83 0.15 -11.58
CA TRP A 74 3.07 -0.29 -12.94
C TRP A 74 3.80 0.80 -13.74
N ASP A 75 4.03 0.54 -15.02
CA ASP A 75 4.57 1.56 -15.94
C ASP A 75 3.61 2.76 -16.07
N ARG A 76 4.17 3.92 -16.46
CA ARG A 76 3.46 5.17 -16.79
C ARG A 76 2.63 5.75 -15.64
N GLY A 77 3.06 5.51 -14.40
CA GLY A 77 2.38 6.04 -13.21
C GLY A 77 1.03 5.41 -12.93
N GLN A 78 0.74 4.23 -13.51
CA GLN A 78 -0.45 3.47 -13.18
C GLN A 78 -0.22 2.65 -11.91
N ALA A 79 -1.24 2.49 -11.08
CA ALA A 79 -1.17 1.68 -9.87
C ALA A 79 -2.43 0.85 -9.65
N SER A 80 -2.25 -0.33 -9.08
CA SER A 80 -3.32 -1.12 -8.47
C SER A 80 -3.27 -0.93 -6.97
N ILE A 81 -4.35 -0.40 -6.39
CA ILE A 81 -4.50 -0.17 -4.96
C ILE A 81 -5.48 -1.21 -4.44
N ILE A 82 -4.95 -2.22 -3.75
CA ILE A 82 -5.70 -3.40 -3.33
C ILE A 82 -5.98 -3.27 -1.83
N LYS A 83 -7.25 -3.12 -1.44
CA LYS A 83 -7.66 -3.21 -0.03
C LYS A 83 -7.47 -4.64 0.43
N ILE A 84 -6.63 -4.85 1.44
CA ILE A 84 -6.43 -6.16 2.06
C ILE A 84 -7.63 -6.46 2.95
N ASN A 85 -8.30 -7.59 2.70
CA ASN A 85 -9.49 -7.98 3.46
C ASN A 85 -9.14 -8.76 4.74
N ASP A 86 -7.98 -9.42 4.76
CA ASP A 86 -7.51 -10.18 5.91
C ASP A 86 -6.85 -9.27 6.95
N ILE A 87 -6.72 -9.75 8.19
CA ILE A 87 -5.98 -9.03 9.21
C ILE A 87 -4.50 -8.99 8.79
N TYR A 88 -3.99 -7.78 8.58
CA TYR A 88 -2.59 -7.54 8.31
C TYR A 88 -1.94 -6.75 9.44
N VAL A 89 -0.74 -7.14 9.81
CA VAL A 89 0.13 -6.43 10.75
C VAL A 89 1.43 -6.13 10.01
N ALA A 90 1.94 -4.92 10.13
CA ALA A 90 3.20 -4.52 9.52
C ALA A 90 4.34 -5.49 9.89
N GLY A 91 5.14 -5.91 8.90
CA GLY A 91 6.16 -6.95 9.04
C GLY A 91 5.61 -8.38 9.10
N GLY A 92 4.29 -8.55 9.05
CA GLY A 92 3.62 -9.85 9.00
C GLY A 92 3.71 -10.49 7.62
N MET A 93 3.57 -11.81 7.57
CA MET A 93 3.62 -12.57 6.32
C MET A 93 2.29 -12.51 5.57
N LEU A 94 2.33 -12.31 4.25
CA LEU A 94 1.15 -12.46 3.38
C LEU A 94 1.08 -13.92 2.88
N PHE A 95 -0.03 -14.60 3.16
CA PHE A 95 -0.22 -15.99 2.71
C PHE A 95 -1.62 -16.18 2.15
N ASN A 96 -1.72 -16.27 0.82
CA ASN A 96 -2.98 -16.35 0.09
C ASN A 96 -3.98 -15.27 0.51
N THR A 97 -3.45 -14.09 0.83
CA THR A 97 -4.20 -12.95 1.33
C THR A 97 -5.07 -12.39 0.22
N ASN A 98 -6.36 -12.20 0.51
CA ASN A 98 -7.30 -11.72 -0.49
C ASN A 98 -7.52 -10.21 -0.36
N GLY A 99 -7.81 -9.57 -1.49
CA GLY A 99 -8.13 -8.15 -1.53
C GLY A 99 -8.96 -7.75 -2.72
N ILE A 100 -9.41 -6.50 -2.71
CA ILE A 100 -10.22 -5.91 -3.79
C ILE A 100 -9.57 -4.59 -4.21
N ASP A 101 -9.38 -4.39 -5.52
CA ASP A 101 -8.83 -3.14 -6.03
C ASP A 101 -9.89 -2.06 -6.25
N GLN A 102 -9.44 -0.86 -6.64
CA GLN A 102 -10.30 0.29 -6.89
C GLN A 102 -11.36 0.07 -8.00
N ASN A 103 -11.21 -0.96 -8.84
CA ASN A 103 -12.15 -1.30 -9.91
C ASN A 103 -13.08 -2.47 -9.51
N GLY A 104 -13.03 -2.93 -8.26
CA GLY A 104 -13.81 -4.07 -7.78
C GLY A 104 -13.23 -5.43 -8.20
N ARG A 105 -12.01 -5.47 -8.74
CA ARG A 105 -11.38 -6.74 -9.11
C ARG A 105 -10.82 -7.43 -7.87
N GLN A 106 -11.04 -8.74 -7.78
CA GLN A 106 -10.49 -9.55 -6.71
C GLN A 106 -9.02 -9.88 -6.98
N TRP A 107 -8.22 -9.83 -5.93
CA TRP A 107 -6.79 -10.12 -5.92
C TRP A 107 -6.47 -11.16 -4.85
N GLN A 108 -5.46 -11.98 -5.14
CA GLN A 108 -4.79 -12.82 -4.17
C GLN A 108 -3.30 -12.49 -4.19
N ILE A 109 -2.76 -12.18 -3.02
CA ILE A 109 -1.36 -11.80 -2.82
C ILE A 109 -0.71 -12.69 -1.77
N SER A 110 0.53 -13.10 -2.02
CA SER A 110 1.34 -13.89 -1.10
C SER A 110 2.77 -13.36 -1.12
N ASP A 111 3.48 -13.43 0.01
CA ASP A 111 4.89 -13.07 0.03
C ASP A 111 5.69 -13.99 -0.88
N ASN A 112 6.66 -13.42 -1.61
CA ASN A 112 7.58 -14.18 -2.45
C ASN A 112 8.66 -14.87 -1.59
N SER A 113 8.23 -15.75 -0.70
CA SER A 113 9.08 -16.32 0.35
C SER A 113 10.07 -17.36 -0.17
N TYR A 114 9.86 -17.86 -1.40
CA TYR A 114 10.67 -18.92 -2.00
C TYR A 114 11.14 -18.62 -3.43
N GLY A 115 11.01 -17.37 -3.90
CA GLY A 115 11.46 -16.97 -5.24
C GLY A 115 10.59 -17.47 -6.40
N PHE A 116 9.47 -18.13 -6.13
CA PHE A 116 8.54 -18.66 -7.14
C PHE A 116 7.11 -18.23 -6.84
N CYS A 117 6.41 -17.81 -7.89
CA CYS A 117 4.98 -17.55 -7.85
C CYS A 117 4.25 -18.67 -8.58
N TYR A 118 3.36 -19.36 -7.86
CA TYR A 118 2.50 -20.42 -8.37
C TYR A 118 1.10 -19.89 -8.69
#